data_AF-A0A0F9GM35-F1
#
_entry.id   AF-A0A0F9GM35-F1
#
_cell.length_a   1.000
_cell.length_b   1.000
_cell.length_c   1.000
_cell.angle_alpha   90.00
_cell.angle_beta   90.00
_cell.angle_gamma   90.00
#
_symmetry.space_group_name_H-M   'P 1'
#
loop_
_entity.id
_entity.type
_entity.pdbx_description
1 polymer ?
#
loop_
_entity_poly.entity_id
_entity_poly.type
_entity_poly.pdbx_seq_one_letter_code
_entity_poly.pdbx_strand_id
1 'polypeptide(L)'
;MSEGTKHDQGKLRYDLLPPDVMDEIAYVLTHGAKKYGDRNWELGIEHSRTIAAAERHINAFKAREQLDADGGTHHLANAIVELMFTLAHDLRGTEGTDDRGEQVKLPRRQQCSK
;
A
#
# COMPACT_ATOMS: atom_id res chain seq x y z
N MET A 1 -21.58 27.05 29.70
CA MET A 1 -20.99 25.70 29.60
C MET A 1 -19.59 25.86 29.05
N SER A 2 -18.56 25.34 29.72
CA SER A 2 -17.19 25.36 29.20
C SER A 2 -16.98 24.11 28.34
N GLU A 3 -16.66 24.30 27.06
CA GLU A 3 -16.27 23.22 26.15
C GLU A 3 -14.77 22.89 26.28
N GLY A 4 -14.38 21.69 25.85
CA GLY A 4 -12.99 21.26 25.86
C GLY A 4 -12.21 21.77 24.65
N THR A 5 -10.98 22.24 24.86
CA THR A 5 -10.07 22.69 23.80
C THR A 5 -9.16 21.55 23.34
N LYS A 6 -9.01 21.36 22.02
CA LYS A 6 -7.99 20.48 21.41
C LYS A 6 -6.99 21.29 20.56
N HIS A 7 -5.72 20.90 20.62
CA HIS A 7 -4.64 21.46 19.79
C HIS A 7 -4.16 20.41 18.78
N ASP A 8 -4.84 20.35 17.63
CA ASP A 8 -4.58 19.33 16.60
C ASP A 8 -3.88 19.90 15.35
N GLN A 9 -3.45 21.16 15.39
CA GLN A 9 -2.66 21.77 14.33
C GLN A 9 -1.35 21.01 14.14
N GLY A 10 -1.04 20.66 12.88
CA GLY A 10 0.16 19.90 12.50
C GLY A 10 0.07 18.39 12.72
N LYS A 11 -1.05 17.86 13.24
CA LYS A 11 -1.26 16.40 13.37
C LYS A 11 -1.77 15.78 12.07
N LEU A 12 -1.59 14.46 11.95
CA LEU A 12 -2.12 13.67 10.84
C LEU A 12 -3.66 13.80 10.76
N ARG A 13 -4.15 14.05 9.55
CA ARG A 13 -5.58 14.23 9.25
C ARG A 13 -6.20 12.92 8.77
N TYR A 14 -6.38 11.98 9.70
CA TYR A 14 -7.02 10.69 9.42
C TYR A 14 -8.44 10.84 8.86
N ASP A 15 -9.13 11.93 9.20
CA ASP A 15 -10.46 12.27 8.71
C ASP A 15 -10.51 12.58 7.20
N LEU A 16 -9.37 12.78 6.54
CA LEU A 16 -9.30 12.95 5.08
C LEU A 16 -9.20 11.63 4.32
N LEU A 17 -9.05 10.50 5.00
CA LEU A 17 -9.04 9.18 4.36
C LEU A 17 -10.48 8.86 3.89
N PRO A 18 -10.70 8.57 2.59
CA PRO A 18 -12.03 8.21 2.10
C PRO A 18 -12.50 6.90 2.75
N PRO A 19 -13.63 6.88 3.49
CA PRO A 19 -14.10 5.68 4.18
C PRO A 19 -14.38 4.50 3.24
N ASP A 20 -14.92 4.79 2.06
CA ASP A 20 -15.16 3.81 1.00
C ASP A 20 -13.87 3.12 0.53
N VAL A 21 -12.78 3.86 0.39
CA VAL A 21 -11.47 3.28 0.05
C VAL A 21 -10.91 2.43 1.21
N MET A 22 -11.12 2.86 2.45
CA MET A 22 -10.72 2.08 3.63
C MET A 22 -11.48 0.75 3.71
N ASP A 23 -12.77 0.73 3.37
CA ASP A 23 -13.57 -0.49 3.34
C ASP A 23 -13.07 -1.48 2.27
N GLU A 24 -12.70 -1.01 1.08
CA GLU A 24 -12.12 -1.85 0.02
C GLU A 24 -10.78 -2.48 0.43
N ILE A 25 -9.90 -1.71 1.10
CA ILE A 25 -8.65 -2.21 1.66
C ILE A 25 -8.94 -3.29 2.72
N ALA A 26 -9.89 -3.03 3.62
CA ALA A 26 -10.28 -3.97 4.65
C ALA A 26 -10.88 -5.25 4.06
N TYR A 27 -11.63 -5.15 2.97
CA TYR A 27 -12.20 -6.29 2.25
C TYR A 27 -11.11 -7.17 1.63
N VAL A 28 -10.10 -6.58 0.98
CA VAL A 28 -8.93 -7.31 0.47
C VAL A 28 -8.19 -8.03 1.60
N LEU A 29 -7.92 -7.34 2.72
CA LEU A 29 -7.25 -7.96 3.88
C LEU A 29 -8.08 -9.10 4.49
N THR A 30 -9.40 -8.96 4.53
CA THR A 30 -10.32 -10.01 5.00
C THR A 30 -10.28 -11.23 4.08
N HIS A 31 -10.23 -11.02 2.76
CA HIS A 31 -10.07 -12.11 1.81
C HIS A 31 -8.70 -12.79 1.95
N GLY A 32 -7.64 -12.01 2.08
CA GLY A 32 -6.28 -12.50 2.31
C GLY A 32 -6.14 -13.30 3.60
N ALA A 33 -6.75 -12.86 4.70
CA ALA A 33 -6.74 -13.55 5.98
C ALA A 33 -7.40 -14.94 5.90
N LYS A 34 -8.50 -15.08 5.14
CA LYS A 34 -9.13 -16.39 4.90
C LYS A 34 -8.21 -17.35 4.13
N LYS A 35 -7.36 -16.83 3.24
CA LYS A 35 -6.49 -17.63 2.36
C LYS A 35 -5.13 -17.96 2.98
N TYR A 36 -4.53 -16.99 3.68
CA TYR A 36 -3.15 -17.06 4.17
C TYR A 36 -3.04 -17.01 5.70
N GLY A 37 -4.15 -16.80 6.41
CA GLY A 37 -4.17 -16.59 7.85
C GLY A 37 -4.01 -15.12 8.25
N ASP A 38 -4.38 -14.82 9.49
CA ASP A 38 -4.30 -13.48 10.05
C ASP A 38 -2.85 -12.98 10.09
N ARG A 39 -2.64 -11.73 9.68
CA ARG A 39 -1.33 -11.03 9.76
C ARG A 39 -0.18 -11.76 9.05
N ASN A 40 -0.46 -12.68 8.12
CA ASN A 40 0.58 -13.44 7.40
C ASN A 40 1.64 -12.55 6.72
N TRP A 41 1.23 -11.37 6.22
CA TRP A 41 2.14 -10.41 5.59
C TRP A 41 3.24 -9.90 6.54
N GLU A 42 3.02 -9.92 7.86
CA GLU A 42 4.00 -9.45 8.84
C GLU A 42 5.20 -10.39 9.00
N LEU A 43 5.11 -11.61 8.47
CA LEU A 43 6.23 -12.56 8.43
C LEU A 43 7.34 -12.14 7.45
N GLY A 44 7.10 -11.09 6.65
CA GLY A 44 8.02 -10.57 5.66
C GLY A 44 7.69 -11.08 4.26
N ILE A 45 7.59 -10.15 3.32
CA ILE A 45 7.46 -10.42 1.89
C ILE A 45 8.47 -9.54 1.17
N GLU A 46 9.18 -10.10 0.20
CA GLU A 46 10.17 -9.36 -0.59
C GLU A 46 9.52 -8.18 -1.32
N HIS A 47 10.15 -6.99 -1.25
CA HIS A 47 9.63 -5.75 -1.85
C HIS A 47 9.36 -5.90 -3.34
N SER A 48 10.22 -6.59 -4.08
CA SER A 48 10.02 -6.82 -5.51
C SER A 48 8.72 -7.60 -5.79
N ARG A 49 8.31 -8.52 -4.90
CA ARG A 49 7.12 -9.36 -5.09
C ARG A 49 5.84 -8.57 -4.88
N THR A 50 5.76 -7.79 -3.80
CA THR A 50 4.61 -6.94 -3.51
C THR A 50 4.50 -5.83 -4.56
N ILE A 51 5.61 -5.19 -4.94
CA ILE A 51 5.62 -4.18 -6.02
C ILE A 51 5.14 -4.78 -7.35
N ALA A 52 5.67 -5.95 -7.75
CA ALA A 52 5.23 -6.59 -8.99
C ALA A 52 3.75 -7.03 -8.95
N ALA A 53 3.23 -7.42 -7.78
CA ALA A 53 1.81 -7.72 -7.60
C ALA A 53 0.95 -6.45 -7.76
N ALA A 54 1.36 -5.33 -7.15
CA ALA A 54 0.70 -4.04 -7.34
C ALA A 54 0.67 -3.63 -8.81
N GLU A 55 1.78 -3.76 -9.54
CA GLU A 55 1.88 -3.43 -10.96
C GLU A 55 0.94 -4.29 -11.82
N ARG A 56 0.79 -5.58 -11.53
CA ARG A 56 -0.17 -6.45 -12.24
C ARG A 56 -1.61 -5.97 -12.06
N HIS A 57 -2.00 -5.63 -10.84
CA HIS A 57 -3.34 -5.09 -10.58
C HIS A 57 -3.56 -3.72 -11.22
N ILE A 58 -2.55 -2.84 -11.23
CA ILE A 58 -2.61 -1.55 -11.95
C ILE A 58 -2.78 -1.79 -13.45
N ASN A 59 -2.06 -2.75 -14.03
CA ASN A 59 -2.15 -3.06 -15.45
C ASN A 59 -3.53 -3.66 -15.82
N ALA A 60 -4.10 -4.53 -14.99
CA ALA A 60 -5.46 -5.04 -15.17
C ALA A 60 -6.51 -3.91 -15.10
N PHE A 61 -6.39 -2.99 -14.14
CA PHE A 61 -7.24 -1.80 -14.06
C PHE A 61 -7.14 -0.94 -15.33
N LYS A 62 -5.92 -0.70 -15.84
CA LYS A 62 -5.69 0.02 -17.09
C LYS A 62 -6.32 -0.70 -18.29
N ALA A 63 -6.38 -2.03 -18.26
CA ALA A 63 -7.06 -2.86 -19.25
C ALA A 63 -8.60 -2.86 -19.11
N ARG A 64 -9.16 -2.01 -18.24
CA ARG A 64 -10.60 -1.89 -17.95
C ARG A 64 -11.20 -3.07 -17.20
N GLU A 65 -10.38 -3.88 -16.51
CA GLU A 65 -10.86 -4.84 -15.53
C GLU A 65 -10.99 -4.12 -14.18
N GLN A 66 -12.15 -4.16 -13.52
CA GLN A 66 -12.34 -3.49 -12.22
C GLN A 66 -12.05 -4.43 -11.05
N LEU A 67 -12.46 -5.69 -11.19
CA LEU A 67 -12.45 -6.68 -10.14
C LEU A 67 -11.52 -7.82 -10.50
N ASP A 68 -10.78 -8.30 -9.50
CA ASP A 68 -9.95 -9.48 -9.60
C ASP A 68 -10.79 -10.76 -9.67
N ALA A 69 -10.39 -11.67 -10.56
CA ALA A 69 -11.13 -12.92 -10.81
C ALA A 69 -11.08 -13.88 -9.62
N ASP A 70 -9.99 -13.87 -8.85
CA ASP A 70 -9.77 -14.81 -7.74
C ASP A 70 -10.62 -14.48 -6.50
N GLY A 71 -10.97 -13.21 -6.29
CA GLY A 71 -11.59 -12.75 -5.04
C GLY A 71 -12.74 -11.76 -5.19
N GLY A 72 -13.04 -11.31 -6.40
CA GLY A 72 -14.00 -10.23 -6.65
C GLY A 72 -13.61 -8.92 -5.98
N THR A 73 -12.34 -8.73 -5.64
CA THR A 73 -11.79 -7.55 -4.97
C THR A 73 -11.40 -6.49 -6.01
N HIS A 74 -11.53 -5.21 -5.68
CA HIS A 74 -11.16 -4.14 -6.60
C HIS A 74 -9.64 -4.15 -6.88
N HIS A 75 -9.23 -4.09 -8.15
CA HIS A 75 -7.81 -4.16 -8.52
C HIS A 75 -6.96 -3.06 -7.86
N LEU A 76 -7.44 -1.81 -7.84
CA LEU A 76 -6.70 -0.74 -7.16
C LEU A 76 -6.60 -0.96 -5.64
N ALA A 77 -7.58 -1.62 -5.01
CA ALA A 77 -7.51 -1.93 -3.58
C ALA A 77 -6.43 -2.97 -3.30
N ASN A 78 -6.33 -4.02 -4.14
CA ASN A 78 -5.23 -4.98 -4.07
C ASN A 78 -3.87 -4.27 -4.27
N ALA A 79 -3.75 -3.39 -5.26
CA ALA A 79 -2.53 -2.63 -5.49
C ALA A 79 -2.13 -1.75 -4.28
N ILE A 80 -3.11 -1.09 -3.64
CA ILE A 80 -2.87 -0.32 -2.41
C ILE A 80 -2.39 -1.22 -1.28
N VAL A 81 -3.00 -2.39 -1.09
CA VAL A 81 -2.61 -3.36 -0.04
C VAL A 81 -1.18 -3.85 -0.24
N GLU A 82 -0.79 -4.18 -1.47
CA GLU A 82 0.58 -4.60 -1.79
C GLU A 82 1.61 -3.49 -1.53
N LEU A 83 1.29 -2.25 -1.91
CA LEU A 83 2.13 -1.09 -1.61
C LEU A 83 2.15 -0.76 -0.11
N MET A 84 1.05 -0.99 0.60
CA MET A 84 0.98 -0.85 2.05
C MET A 84 1.89 -1.85 2.76
N PHE A 85 1.94 -3.12 2.31
CA PHE A 85 2.89 -4.10 2.85
C PHE A 85 4.33 -3.66 2.61
N THR A 86 4.66 -3.25 1.38
CA THR A 86 5.98 -2.73 1.02
C THR A 86 6.38 -1.55 1.93
N LEU A 87 5.50 -0.56 2.07
CA LEU A 87 5.73 0.62 2.90
C LEU A 87 5.87 0.25 4.39
N ALA A 88 5.04 -0.68 4.87
CA ALA A 88 5.11 -1.13 6.26
C ALA A 88 6.44 -1.83 6.54
N HIS A 89 6.94 -2.66 5.63
CA HIS A 89 8.23 -3.32 5.78
C HIS A 89 9.40 -2.33 5.76
N ASP A 90 9.38 -1.38 4.83
CA ASP A 90 10.39 -0.31 4.69
C ASP A 90 10.42 0.60 5.93
N LEU A 91 9.27 1.10 6.40
CA LEU A 91 9.17 1.95 7.59
C LEU A 91 9.60 1.24 8.88
N ARG A 92 9.40 -0.09 8.96
CA ARG A 92 9.74 -0.90 10.13
C ARG A 92 11.17 -1.45 10.07
N GLY A 93 11.85 -1.34 8.93
CA GLY A 93 13.14 -2.01 8.71
C GLY A 93 13.04 -3.52 8.87
N THR A 94 12.01 -4.15 8.30
CA THR A 94 11.83 -5.60 8.40
C THR A 94 13.01 -6.30 7.73
N GLU A 95 13.75 -7.12 8.49
CA GLU A 95 14.94 -7.78 7.97
C GLU A 95 14.61 -8.75 6.83
N GLY A 96 15.43 -8.75 5.77
CA GLY A 96 15.30 -9.69 4.66
C GLY A 96 14.20 -9.38 3.64
N THR A 97 13.42 -8.30 3.79
CA THR A 97 12.35 -7.95 2.82
C THR A 97 12.82 -7.02 1.70
N ASP A 98 13.87 -6.22 1.90
CA ASP A 98 14.36 -5.32 0.85
C ASP A 98 15.36 -6.00 -0.09
N ASP A 99 14.88 -6.40 -1.28
CA ASP A 99 15.62 -7.13 -2.30
C ASP A 99 15.91 -6.30 -3.56
N ARG A 100 15.73 -4.97 -3.50
CA ARG A 100 15.87 -4.06 -4.65
C ARG A 100 17.32 -3.86 -5.16
N GLY A 101 18.28 -4.62 -4.65
CA GLY A 101 19.70 -4.52 -4.96
C GLY A 101 20.35 -3.23 -4.44
N GLU A 102 21.64 -3.05 -4.71
CA GLU A 102 22.33 -1.80 -4.36
C GLU A 102 21.74 -0.63 -5.15
N GLN A 103 21.41 0.46 -4.44
CA GLN A 103 20.94 1.68 -5.09
C GLN A 103 22.02 2.23 -6.02
N VAL A 104 21.78 2.15 -7.33
CA VAL A 104 22.64 2.83 -8.31
C VAL A 104 22.49 4.34 -8.09
N LYS A 105 23.58 5.02 -7.74
CA LYS A 105 23.64 6.48 -7.70
C LYS A 105 23.49 7.03 -9.13
N LEU A 106 22.25 7.23 -9.56
CA LEU A 106 21.99 7.89 -10.84
C LEU A 106 22.47 9.34 -10.78
N PRO A 107 23.17 9.85 -11.82
CA PRO A 107 23.49 11.27 -11.89
C PRO A 107 22.16 12.04 -11.88
N ARG A 108 22.00 12.95 -10.93
CA ARG A 108 20.81 13.82 -10.88
C ARG A 108 20.71 14.52 -12.23
N ARG A 109 19.63 14.29 -12.97
CA ARG A 109 19.33 15.08 -14.16
C ARG A 109 19.38 16.54 -13.72
N GLN A 110 20.24 17.34 -14.33
CA GLN A 110 20.25 18.78 -14.12
C GLN A 110 18.81 19.25 -14.27
N GLN A 111 18.31 19.96 -13.26
CA GLN A 111 16.99 20.56 -13.34
C GLN A 111 17.02 21.45 -14.59
N CYS A 112 16.16 21.14 -15.56
CA CYS A 112 15.86 22.10 -16.61
C CYS A 112 15.27 23.31 -15.88
N SER A 113 16.03 24.40 -15.81
CA SER A 113 15.53 25.71 -15.41
C SER A 113 14.36 26.04 -16.32
N LYS A 114 13.15 26.10 -15.75
CA LYS A 114 11.98 26.70 -16.39
C LYS A 114 12.09 28.21 -16.31
#